data_AF-A0A843GN10-F1
#
_entry.id   AF-A0A843GN10-F1
#
_cell.length_a   1.000
_cell.length_b   1.000
_cell.length_c   1.000
_cell.angle_alpha   90.00
_cell.angle_beta   90.00
_cell.angle_gamma   90.00
#
_symmetry.space_group_name_H-M   'P 1'
#
loop_
_entity.id
_entity.type
_entity.pdbx_description
1 polymer ?
#
loop_
_entity_poly.entity_id
_entity_poly.type
_entity_poly.pdbx_seq_one_letter_code
_entity_poly.pdbx_strand_id
1 'polypeptide(L)'
;MSRKYPRPNGYMPLNYEQINNVEGHLQPSMMKYCNSVTFAYWQRSLFQRAISTIEFKNLPDEWSASVRDFFYWCVFSYGYVGVFDIDKFGLTFQPGALKGFDWYYQPTEFIVANPKLKGMSGRFKIHDDCEIIKLTPDYRGIWDIIDYYAMLLSALDSGINQSIVNSKFAYMLGAKNKAAAETIKKIFDKIASGEPAVVFDNSLLKNDTQSKDEPPYNFLERSNLKQSYLTTDQLMDRSTLLSSFDAEIGITSLPYNKKERLVTAEAESRTQDSTARLMVWKETLDSSLKLVNKMFNQNIQTVFTYEGGVNSGTIKDNTDRNRELP
;
A
#
# COMPACT_ATOMS: atom_id res chain seq x y z
N MET A 1 -36.77 -11.26 -11.69
CA MET A 1 -36.56 -10.97 -13.13
C MET A 1 -35.12 -10.57 -13.35
N SER A 2 -34.33 -11.46 -13.95
CA SER A 2 -32.93 -11.24 -14.31
C SER A 2 -32.85 -10.30 -15.51
N ARG A 3 -32.27 -9.10 -15.32
CA ARG A 3 -31.87 -8.21 -16.43
C ARG A 3 -30.34 -8.25 -16.54
N LYS A 4 -29.85 -9.11 -17.43
CA LYS A 4 -28.48 -9.06 -17.95
C LYS A 4 -28.32 -7.74 -18.72
N TYR A 5 -27.50 -6.82 -18.23
CA TYR A 5 -26.97 -5.71 -19.02
C TYR A 5 -25.46 -5.87 -19.14
N PRO A 6 -24.89 -5.60 -20.33
CA PRO A 6 -23.51 -5.94 -20.66
C PRO A 6 -22.55 -5.04 -19.89
N ARG A 7 -21.58 -5.64 -19.19
CA ARG A 7 -20.41 -4.92 -18.69
C ARG A 7 -19.67 -4.37 -19.91
N PRO A 8 -19.30 -3.08 -19.96
CA PRO A 8 -18.40 -2.59 -21.00
C PRO A 8 -17.04 -3.29 -20.81
N ASN A 9 -16.76 -4.27 -21.66
CA ASN A 9 -15.41 -4.76 -21.88
C ASN A 9 -14.64 -3.61 -22.55
N GLY A 10 -13.85 -2.88 -21.76
CA GLY A 10 -12.99 -1.83 -22.29
C GLY A 10 -12.29 -1.08 -21.17
N TYR A 11 -10.96 -1.16 -21.13
CA TYR A 11 -10.11 -0.29 -20.32
C TYR A 11 -10.32 1.15 -20.75
N MET A 12 -11.26 1.85 -20.11
CA MET A 12 -11.41 3.29 -20.23
C MET A 12 -10.55 3.93 -19.13
N PRO A 13 -9.54 4.76 -19.46
CA PRO A 13 -8.70 5.42 -18.45
C PRO A 13 -9.51 6.53 -17.78
N LEU A 14 -10.32 6.15 -16.80
CA LEU A 14 -11.11 7.06 -15.98
C LEU A 14 -10.24 7.54 -14.81
N ASN A 15 -10.24 8.85 -14.56
CA ASN A 15 -9.58 9.44 -13.39
C ASN A 15 -10.31 9.02 -12.10
N TYR A 16 -9.65 9.12 -10.94
CA TYR A 16 -10.16 8.74 -9.62
C TYR A 16 -11.59 9.25 -9.37
N GLU A 17 -11.83 10.54 -9.64
CA GLU A 17 -13.16 11.14 -9.46
C GLU A 17 -14.22 10.53 -10.38
N GLN A 18 -13.83 10.16 -11.60
CA GLN A 18 -14.74 9.60 -12.60
C GLN A 18 -15.08 8.14 -12.28
N ILE A 19 -14.12 7.36 -11.78
CA ILE A 19 -14.37 5.99 -11.32
C ILE A 19 -15.30 6.01 -10.11
N ASN A 20 -15.03 6.87 -9.12
CA ASN A 20 -15.86 6.96 -7.92
C ASN A 20 -17.31 7.37 -8.26
N ASN A 21 -17.48 8.27 -9.23
CA ASN A 21 -18.80 8.69 -9.69
C ASN A 21 -19.52 7.56 -10.45
N VAL A 22 -18.83 6.82 -11.33
CA VAL A 22 -19.45 5.73 -12.12
C VAL A 22 -19.76 4.49 -11.26
N GLU A 23 -18.81 4.05 -10.44
CA GLU A 23 -18.97 2.87 -9.56
C GLU A 23 -19.95 3.16 -8.41
N GLY A 24 -19.92 4.37 -7.84
CA GLY A 24 -20.85 4.78 -6.78
C GLY A 24 -22.32 4.75 -7.21
N HIS A 25 -22.60 4.92 -8.51
CA HIS A 25 -23.97 4.84 -9.06
C HIS A 25 -24.38 3.43 -9.50
N LEU A 26 -23.45 2.62 -10.04
CA LEU A 26 -23.79 1.33 -10.67
C LEU A 26 -23.90 0.18 -9.69
N GLN A 27 -23.04 0.16 -8.67
CA GLN A 27 -23.11 -0.81 -7.57
C GLN A 27 -22.51 -0.14 -6.33
N PRO A 28 -23.32 0.42 -5.42
CA PRO A 28 -22.87 0.71 -4.07
C PRO A 28 -22.68 -0.62 -3.34
N SER A 29 -21.70 -1.42 -3.75
CA SER A 29 -21.20 -2.48 -2.91
C SER A 29 -20.58 -1.77 -1.71
N MET A 30 -21.29 -1.77 -0.58
CA MET A 30 -20.82 -1.21 0.70
C MET A 30 -19.46 -1.76 1.17
N MET A 31 -18.86 -2.72 0.45
CA MET A 31 -17.61 -3.41 0.80
C MET A 31 -16.52 -3.34 -0.27
N LYS A 32 -16.64 -2.51 -1.33
CA LYS A 32 -15.50 -2.25 -2.21
C LYS A 32 -14.63 -1.15 -1.58
N TYR A 33 -13.48 -1.54 -1.05
CA TYR A 33 -12.50 -0.63 -0.44
C TYR A 33 -11.47 -0.09 -1.45
N CYS A 34 -11.37 -0.71 -2.63
CA CYS A 34 -10.57 -0.21 -3.74
C CYS A 34 -11.12 1.12 -4.25
N ASN A 35 -10.23 2.07 -4.57
CA ASN A 35 -10.58 3.41 -5.08
C ASN A 35 -11.28 4.33 -4.07
N SER A 36 -11.00 4.19 -2.78
CA SER A 36 -11.34 5.18 -1.76
C SER A 36 -10.17 6.15 -1.49
N VAL A 37 -10.44 7.34 -0.92
CA VAL A 37 -9.39 8.29 -0.52
C VAL A 37 -8.45 7.65 0.51
N THR A 38 -9.02 6.84 1.41
CA THR A 38 -8.29 6.05 2.40
C THR A 38 -7.34 5.04 1.74
N PHE A 39 -7.78 4.39 0.66
CA PHE A 39 -6.94 3.46 -0.11
C PHE A 39 -5.77 4.16 -0.77
N ALA A 40 -5.99 5.30 -1.44
CA ALA A 40 -4.92 6.08 -2.06
C ALA A 40 -3.90 6.60 -1.01
N TYR A 41 -4.38 6.98 0.18
CA TYR A 41 -3.52 7.34 1.30
C TYR A 41 -2.61 6.19 1.73
N TRP A 42 -3.16 5.00 1.94
CA TRP A 42 -2.38 3.83 2.34
C TRP A 42 -1.42 3.37 1.24
N GLN A 43 -1.84 3.33 -0.03
CA GLN A 43 -0.94 3.02 -1.15
C GLN A 43 0.29 3.94 -1.17
N ARG A 44 0.07 5.26 -1.08
CA ARG A 44 1.17 6.23 -1.07
C ARG A 44 2.07 6.07 0.16
N SER A 45 1.49 5.87 1.34
CA SER A 45 2.24 5.71 2.58
C SER A 45 3.12 4.44 2.55
N LEU A 46 2.54 3.31 2.15
CA LEU A 46 3.24 2.02 2.03
C LEU A 46 4.33 2.07 0.95
N PHE A 47 4.08 2.74 -0.18
CA PHE A 47 5.07 2.92 -1.23
C PHE A 47 6.29 3.73 -0.76
N GLN A 48 6.07 4.84 -0.04
CA GLN A 48 7.16 5.64 0.53
C GLN A 48 7.98 4.83 1.55
N ARG A 49 7.32 3.98 2.35
CA ARG A 49 8.01 3.05 3.26
C ARG A 49 8.84 2.02 2.50
N ALA A 50 8.29 1.42 1.44
CA ALA A 50 9.01 0.43 0.65
C ALA A 50 10.27 1.00 -0.04
N ILE A 51 10.17 2.22 -0.59
CA ILE A 51 11.32 2.93 -1.19
C ILE A 51 12.44 3.17 -0.16
N SER A 52 12.09 3.40 1.11
CA SER A 52 13.08 3.70 2.15
C SER A 52 13.97 2.52 2.53
N THR A 53 13.75 1.32 1.98
CA THR A 53 14.51 0.11 2.34
C THR A 53 15.82 -0.02 1.57
N ILE A 54 15.87 0.49 0.34
CA ILE A 54 17.03 0.37 -0.57
C ILE A 54 17.44 1.76 -1.03
N GLU A 55 18.71 2.08 -0.81
CA GLU A 55 19.36 3.29 -1.30
C GLU A 55 20.29 2.96 -2.47
N PHE A 56 20.15 3.70 -3.57
CA PHE A 56 21.07 3.65 -4.70
C PHE A 56 22.17 4.71 -4.52
N LYS A 57 23.44 4.25 -4.46
CA LYS A 57 24.64 5.09 -4.37
C LYS A 57 25.34 5.22 -5.72
N ASN A 58 26.06 6.33 -5.88
CA ASN A 58 26.82 6.69 -7.09
C ASN A 58 25.96 6.68 -8.37
N LEU A 59 24.75 7.23 -8.28
CA LEU A 59 23.95 7.49 -9.47
C LEU A 59 24.64 8.56 -10.33
N PRO A 60 24.55 8.48 -11.66
CA PRO A 60 25.05 9.52 -12.56
C PRO A 60 24.48 10.90 -12.19
N ASP A 61 25.27 11.95 -12.39
CA ASP A 61 24.89 13.32 -12.03
C ASP A 61 23.62 13.77 -12.77
N GLU A 62 23.42 13.25 -14.00
CA GLU A 62 22.23 13.48 -14.83
C GLU A 62 20.95 12.94 -14.19
N TRP A 63 21.06 11.98 -13.25
CA TRP A 63 19.93 11.34 -12.60
C TRP A 63 19.60 11.97 -11.23
N SER A 64 20.19 13.12 -10.90
CA SER A 64 20.01 13.76 -9.61
C SER A 64 18.62 14.40 -9.41
N ALA A 65 18.24 14.58 -8.14
CA ALA A 65 16.98 15.22 -7.70
C ALA A 65 15.70 14.56 -8.28
N SER A 66 14.90 15.31 -9.05
CA SER A 66 13.59 14.84 -9.55
C SER A 66 13.66 13.62 -10.46
N VAL A 67 14.79 13.42 -11.14
CA VAL A 67 15.02 12.25 -12.00
C VAL A 67 15.23 11.01 -11.15
N ARG A 68 15.92 11.13 -10.00
CA ARG A 68 16.06 10.05 -9.02
C ARG A 68 14.70 9.57 -8.54
N ASP A 69 13.80 10.48 -8.18
CA ASP A 69 12.48 10.10 -7.69
C ASP A 69 11.68 9.31 -8.75
N PHE A 70 11.82 9.69 -10.03
CA PHE A 70 11.25 8.95 -11.16
C PHE A 70 11.93 7.58 -11.38
N PHE A 71 13.24 7.47 -11.18
CA PHE A 71 13.99 6.21 -11.24
C PHE A 71 13.46 5.20 -10.22
N TYR A 72 13.38 5.62 -8.96
CA TYR A 72 12.83 4.78 -7.88
C TYR A 72 11.40 4.38 -8.20
N TRP A 73 10.59 5.32 -8.69
CA TRP A 73 9.23 5.00 -9.09
C TRP A 73 9.16 3.93 -10.18
N CYS A 74 10.03 4.00 -11.20
CA CYS A 74 10.06 3.00 -12.26
C CYS A 74 10.47 1.61 -11.74
N VAL A 75 11.56 1.54 -10.98
CA VAL A 75 12.11 0.28 -10.47
C VAL A 75 11.10 -0.42 -9.54
N PHE A 76 10.52 0.31 -8.58
CA PHE A 76 9.60 -0.28 -7.59
C PHE A 76 8.19 -0.52 -8.13
N SER A 77 7.67 0.35 -9.02
CA SER A 77 6.30 0.22 -9.52
C SER A 77 6.21 -0.73 -10.72
N TYR A 78 7.09 -0.58 -11.71
CA TYR A 78 7.08 -1.47 -12.89
C TYR A 78 7.89 -2.74 -12.67
N GLY A 79 8.87 -2.71 -11.77
CA GLY A 79 9.76 -3.84 -11.50
C GLY A 79 11.05 -3.85 -12.32
N TYR A 80 11.10 -3.04 -13.36
CA TYR A 80 12.27 -2.93 -14.22
C TYR A 80 12.34 -1.58 -14.92
N VAL A 81 13.56 -1.25 -15.36
CA VAL A 81 13.83 -0.05 -16.15
C VAL A 81 14.98 -0.33 -17.11
N GLY A 82 14.90 0.17 -18.33
CA GLY A 82 15.99 0.06 -19.30
C GLY A 82 16.90 1.29 -19.23
N VAL A 83 18.21 1.03 -19.20
CA VAL A 83 19.29 2.01 -19.22
C VAL A 83 19.97 1.94 -20.58
N PHE A 84 20.13 3.10 -21.22
CA PHE A 84 20.73 3.23 -22.54
C PHE A 84 21.34 4.61 -22.69
N ASP A 85 22.33 4.72 -23.58
CA ASP A 85 22.98 5.98 -23.89
C ASP A 85 22.44 6.53 -25.22
N ILE A 86 22.09 7.82 -25.24
CA ILE A 86 21.67 8.53 -26.46
C ILE A 86 22.52 9.77 -26.60
N ASP A 87 23.14 9.96 -27.76
CA ASP A 87 24.00 11.12 -28.10
C ASP A 87 23.44 12.49 -27.66
N LYS A 88 22.12 12.65 -27.69
CA LYS A 88 21.43 13.89 -27.33
C LYS A 88 21.22 14.09 -25.83
N PHE A 89 21.04 13.01 -25.06
CA PHE A 89 20.64 13.05 -23.65
C PHE A 89 21.68 12.43 -22.71
N GLY A 90 22.74 11.83 -23.26
CA GLY A 90 23.69 11.02 -22.51
C GLY A 90 23.07 9.75 -21.96
N LEU A 91 23.70 9.21 -20.92
CA LEU A 91 23.24 8.04 -20.20
C LEU A 91 21.90 8.31 -19.53
N THR A 92 20.86 7.63 -19.98
CA THR A 92 19.50 7.83 -19.50
C THR A 92 18.80 6.51 -19.20
N PHE A 93 17.63 6.61 -18.59
CA PHE A 93 16.76 5.47 -18.34
C PHE A 93 15.33 5.83 -18.69
N GLN A 94 14.55 4.83 -19.11
CA GLN A 94 13.12 4.97 -19.33
C GLN A 94 12.39 3.65 -19.00
N PRO A 95 11.13 3.73 -18.53
CA PRO A 95 10.26 2.57 -18.56
C PRO A 95 9.92 2.23 -20.01
N GLY A 96 9.72 0.94 -20.28
CA GLY A 96 9.49 0.44 -21.63
C GLY A 96 8.88 -0.95 -21.61
N ALA A 97 8.61 -1.49 -22.80
CA ALA A 97 8.08 -2.83 -22.97
C ALA A 97 9.19 -3.81 -23.37
N LEU A 98 9.14 -5.01 -22.80
CA LEU A 98 10.03 -6.11 -23.14
C LEU A 98 9.46 -6.90 -24.32
N LYS A 99 10.31 -7.28 -25.29
CA LYS A 99 9.90 -8.04 -26.46
C LYS A 99 10.96 -9.07 -26.86
N GLY A 100 10.51 -10.13 -27.53
CA GLY A 100 11.35 -11.22 -27.98
C GLY A 100 11.75 -12.14 -26.83
N PHE A 101 12.22 -13.33 -27.16
CA PHE A 101 12.61 -14.33 -26.17
C PHE A 101 13.86 -15.05 -26.66
N ASP A 102 14.83 -15.21 -25.77
CA ASP A 102 16.00 -16.05 -26.01
C ASP A 102 15.68 -17.53 -25.70
N TRP A 103 16.69 -18.40 -25.75
CA TRP A 103 16.56 -19.82 -25.43
C TRP A 103 16.06 -20.08 -24.00
N TYR A 104 16.36 -19.19 -23.06
CA TYR A 104 15.93 -19.27 -21.65
C TYR A 104 14.68 -18.42 -21.36
N TYR A 105 13.93 -18.03 -22.40
CA TYR A 105 12.75 -17.17 -22.31
C TYR A 105 13.00 -15.82 -21.62
N GLN A 106 14.23 -15.31 -21.67
CA GLN A 106 14.56 -13.94 -21.29
C GLN A 106 14.29 -12.98 -22.45
N PRO A 107 13.86 -11.74 -22.17
CA PRO A 107 13.59 -10.75 -23.21
C PRO A 107 14.86 -10.36 -23.98
N THR A 108 14.74 -10.15 -25.29
CA THR A 108 15.88 -9.82 -26.16
C THR A 108 15.88 -8.37 -26.64
N GLU A 109 14.71 -7.74 -26.70
CA GLU A 109 14.51 -6.37 -27.15
C GLU A 109 13.80 -5.55 -26.06
N PHE A 110 14.22 -4.30 -25.90
CA PHE A 110 13.58 -3.30 -25.04
C PHE A 110 13.03 -2.16 -25.90
N ILE A 111 11.75 -1.83 -25.70
CA ILE A 111 11.04 -0.84 -26.49
C ILE A 111 10.65 0.34 -25.63
N VAL A 112 11.21 1.52 -25.94
CA VAL A 112 10.86 2.76 -25.27
C VAL A 112 9.90 3.58 -26.12
N ALA A 113 8.73 3.86 -25.58
CA ALA A 113 7.68 4.64 -26.23
C ALA A 113 7.57 6.04 -25.60
N ASN A 114 8.64 6.85 -25.70
CA ASN A 114 8.61 8.24 -25.25
C ASN A 114 8.52 9.20 -26.45
N PRO A 115 7.46 10.04 -26.57
CA PRO A 115 7.28 10.97 -27.69
C PRO A 115 8.39 12.02 -27.86
N LYS A 116 9.20 12.27 -26.83
CA LYS A 116 10.36 13.19 -26.89
C LYS A 116 11.56 12.54 -27.58
N LEU A 117 11.60 11.21 -27.65
CA LEU A 117 12.52 10.45 -28.49
C LEU A 117 11.98 10.40 -29.93
N LYS A 118 11.76 11.57 -30.54
CA LYS A 118 11.20 11.66 -31.91
C LYS A 118 12.14 10.94 -32.90
N GLY A 119 11.59 10.01 -33.68
CA GLY A 119 12.32 9.26 -34.71
C GLY A 119 12.93 7.94 -34.25
N MET A 120 13.06 7.75 -32.93
CA MET A 120 13.47 6.50 -32.29
C MET A 120 12.40 6.13 -31.26
N SER A 121 11.29 5.56 -31.70
CA SER A 121 10.62 4.54 -30.88
C SER A 121 11.61 3.38 -30.76
N GLY A 122 12.55 3.57 -29.84
CA GLY A 122 13.85 2.91 -29.80
C GLY A 122 13.62 1.47 -29.44
N ARG A 123 13.81 0.59 -30.42
CA ARG A 123 14.00 -0.84 -30.19
C ARG A 123 15.48 -1.00 -29.91
N PHE A 124 15.82 -1.18 -28.65
CA PHE A 124 17.17 -1.43 -28.20
C PHE A 124 17.34 -2.93 -28.02
N LYS A 125 18.47 -3.48 -28.46
CA LYS A 125 18.81 -4.87 -28.14
C LYS A 125 19.43 -4.93 -26.75
N ILE A 126 18.91 -5.83 -25.94
CA ILE A 126 19.42 -6.04 -24.58
C ILE A 126 20.81 -6.69 -24.68
N HIS A 127 21.75 -6.22 -23.87
CA HIS A 127 23.19 -6.55 -23.87
C HIS A 127 24.05 -5.94 -24.99
N ASP A 128 23.43 -5.38 -26.04
CA ASP A 128 24.14 -4.72 -27.14
C ASP A 128 23.99 -3.20 -27.07
N ASP A 129 22.75 -2.70 -27.02
CA ASP A 129 22.43 -1.26 -27.03
C ASP A 129 21.90 -0.75 -25.68
N CYS A 130 21.30 -1.64 -24.87
CA CYS A 130 20.75 -1.30 -23.56
C CYS A 130 20.95 -2.42 -22.53
N GLU A 131 20.92 -2.06 -21.25
CA GLU A 131 20.84 -3.01 -20.14
C GLU A 131 19.61 -2.73 -19.27
N ILE A 132 19.12 -3.76 -18.59
CA ILE A 132 17.91 -3.65 -17.77
C ILE A 132 18.27 -3.76 -16.30
N ILE A 133 17.80 -2.82 -15.50
CA ILE A 133 17.78 -2.93 -14.04
C ILE A 133 16.44 -3.53 -13.65
N LYS A 134 16.44 -4.72 -13.04
CA LYS A 134 15.24 -5.38 -12.52
C LYS A 134 15.29 -5.49 -11.00
N LEU A 135 14.14 -5.29 -10.36
CA LEU A 135 13.94 -5.42 -8.92
C LEU A 135 13.74 -6.88 -8.52
N THR A 136 12.91 -7.60 -9.27
CA THR A 136 12.53 -8.99 -9.02
C THR A 136 12.93 -9.88 -10.19
N PRO A 137 13.17 -11.18 -9.95
CA PRO A 137 13.56 -12.11 -11.02
C PRO A 137 12.52 -12.23 -12.15
N ASP A 138 11.25 -11.95 -11.87
CA ASP A 138 10.11 -12.07 -12.78
C ASP A 138 9.72 -10.76 -13.49
N TYR A 139 10.56 -9.71 -13.40
CA TYR A 139 10.32 -8.40 -14.01
C TYR A 139 9.04 -7.70 -13.51
N ARG A 140 8.65 -7.94 -12.25
CA ARG A 140 7.47 -7.32 -11.62
C ARG A 140 7.83 -6.33 -10.52
N GLY A 141 7.04 -5.28 -10.41
CA GLY A 141 7.13 -4.35 -9.30
C GLY A 141 6.57 -4.94 -8.01
N ILE A 142 6.58 -4.15 -6.96
CA ILE A 142 6.02 -4.49 -5.64
C ILE A 142 4.62 -3.92 -5.42
N TRP A 143 4.00 -3.42 -6.50
CA TRP A 143 2.73 -2.71 -6.43
C TRP A 143 1.58 -3.62 -6.01
N ASP A 144 1.64 -4.90 -6.35
CA ASP A 144 0.68 -5.93 -5.93
C ASP A 144 0.68 -6.14 -4.41
N ILE A 145 1.87 -6.18 -3.79
CA ILE A 145 2.03 -6.25 -2.33
C ILE A 145 1.43 -5.01 -1.68
N ILE A 146 1.77 -3.82 -2.20
CA ILE A 146 1.26 -2.55 -1.68
C ILE A 146 -0.27 -2.50 -1.77
N ASP A 147 -0.85 -2.89 -2.90
CA ASP A 147 -2.29 -2.89 -3.11
C ASP A 147 -3.02 -3.85 -2.16
N TYR A 148 -2.46 -5.03 -1.92
CA TYR A 148 -3.01 -6.00 -0.99
C TYR A 148 -3.10 -5.44 0.43
N TYR A 149 -2.00 -4.90 0.96
CA TYR A 149 -1.99 -4.31 2.30
C TYR A 149 -2.80 -3.03 2.40
N ALA A 150 -2.77 -2.18 1.38
CA ALA A 150 -3.58 -0.97 1.32
C ALA A 150 -5.08 -1.30 1.36
N MET A 151 -5.52 -2.37 0.69
CA MET A 151 -6.91 -2.83 0.72
C MET A 151 -7.32 -3.28 2.13
N LEU A 152 -6.49 -4.09 2.79
CA LEU A 152 -6.76 -4.56 4.16
C LEU A 152 -6.82 -3.41 5.16
N LEU A 153 -5.85 -2.49 5.10
CA LEU A 153 -5.80 -1.32 5.98
C LEU A 153 -6.98 -0.38 5.76
N SER A 154 -7.41 -0.20 4.50
CA SER A 154 -8.58 0.63 4.17
C SER A 154 -9.89 0.03 4.67
N ALA A 155 -10.02 -1.30 4.59
CA ALA A 155 -11.16 -2.03 5.15
C ALA A 155 -11.21 -1.87 6.67
N LEU A 156 -10.06 -2.01 7.32
CA LEU A 156 -9.94 -1.89 8.77
C LEU A 156 -10.22 -0.47 9.26
N ASP A 157 -9.67 0.56 8.60
CA ASP A 157 -9.94 1.96 8.93
C ASP A 157 -11.43 2.31 8.77
N SER A 158 -12.10 1.76 7.76
CA SER A 158 -13.55 1.91 7.60
C SER A 158 -14.30 1.26 8.77
N GLY A 159 -13.87 0.08 9.21
CA GLY A 159 -14.38 -0.60 10.39
C GLY A 159 -14.14 0.18 11.70
N ILE A 160 -12.95 0.78 11.86
CA ILE A 160 -12.59 1.63 12.99
C ILE A 160 -13.49 2.86 13.02
N ASN A 161 -13.64 3.55 11.89
CA ASN A 161 -14.52 4.71 11.78
C ASN A 161 -15.96 4.37 12.14
N GLN A 162 -16.48 3.25 11.65
CA GLN A 162 -17.83 2.80 11.99
C GLN A 162 -17.94 2.40 13.47
N SER A 163 -16.92 1.75 14.04
CA SER A 163 -16.88 1.39 15.46
C SER A 163 -16.88 2.64 16.35
N ILE A 164 -16.11 3.67 16.01
CA ILE A 164 -16.09 4.96 16.72
C ILE A 164 -17.45 5.64 16.65
N VAL A 165 -18.07 5.68 15.47
CA VAL A 165 -19.44 6.24 15.30
C VAL A 165 -20.43 5.45 16.15
N ASN A 166 -20.43 4.12 16.07
CA ASN A 166 -21.32 3.26 16.85
C ASN A 166 -21.08 3.42 18.37
N SER A 167 -19.84 3.66 18.78
CA SER A 167 -19.48 3.88 20.19
C SER A 167 -20.04 5.18 20.76
N LYS A 168 -20.29 6.18 19.91
CA LYS A 168 -20.97 7.42 20.29
C LYS A 168 -22.48 7.25 20.46
N PHE A 169 -23.08 6.19 19.89
CA PHE A 169 -24.54 6.00 19.86
C PHE A 169 -24.97 4.69 20.52
N ALA A 170 -25.35 4.80 21.80
CA ALA A 170 -25.78 3.68 22.64
C ALA A 170 -27.22 3.20 22.43
N TYR A 171 -28.04 4.00 21.75
CA TYR A 171 -29.49 3.86 21.78
C TYR A 171 -30.04 3.60 20.39
N MET A 172 -30.85 2.55 20.25
CA MET A 172 -31.71 2.38 19.08
C MET A 172 -33.08 2.98 19.41
N LEU A 173 -33.55 3.90 18.56
CA LEU A 173 -34.82 4.60 18.75
C LEU A 173 -35.88 3.95 17.86
N GLY A 174 -36.86 3.28 18.47
CA GLY A 174 -38.06 2.85 17.77
C GLY A 174 -39.04 4.03 17.66
N ALA A 175 -39.67 4.25 16.50
CA ALA A 175 -40.68 5.30 16.31
C ALA A 175 -42.04 4.68 15.96
N LYS A 176 -43.12 5.15 16.59
CA LYS A 176 -44.48 4.61 16.37
C LYS A 176 -45.09 5.00 15.01
N ASN A 177 -44.66 6.09 14.37
CA ASN A 177 -45.15 6.54 13.07
C ASN A 177 -44.05 7.21 12.20
N LYS A 178 -44.29 7.34 10.89
CA LYS A 178 -43.31 7.86 9.92
C LYS A 178 -42.92 9.33 10.21
N ALA A 179 -43.86 10.12 10.73
CA ALA A 179 -43.62 11.52 11.09
C ALA A 179 -42.66 11.64 12.29
N ALA A 180 -42.83 10.83 13.34
CA ALA A 180 -41.91 10.79 14.48
C ALA A 180 -40.52 10.29 14.06
N ALA A 181 -40.44 9.32 13.14
CA ALA A 181 -39.16 8.83 12.62
C ALA A 181 -38.37 9.92 11.88
N GLU A 182 -39.03 10.74 11.05
CA GLU A 182 -38.41 11.89 10.36
C GLU A 182 -37.92 12.96 11.34
N THR A 183 -38.70 13.27 12.37
CA THR A 183 -38.31 14.26 13.39
C THR A 183 -37.14 13.78 14.25
N ILE A 184 -37.12 12.50 14.65
CA ILE A 184 -36.01 11.89 15.37
C ILE A 184 -34.73 11.90 14.53
N LYS A 185 -34.81 11.61 13.23
CA LYS A 185 -33.67 11.73 12.31
C LYS A 185 -33.11 13.15 12.26
N LYS A 186 -33.97 14.17 12.17
CA LYS A 186 -33.54 15.59 12.16
C LYS A 186 -32.90 16.02 13.48
N ILE A 187 -33.43 15.57 14.61
CA ILE A 187 -32.82 15.80 15.93
C ILE A 187 -31.43 15.14 15.96
N PHE A 188 -31.33 13.92 15.45
CA PHE A 188 -30.08 13.18 15.37
C PHE A 188 -29.05 13.87 14.48
N ASP A 189 -29.45 14.34 13.29
CA ASP A 189 -28.57 15.05 12.37
C ASP A 189 -27.99 16.32 13.01
N LYS A 190 -28.79 17.06 13.79
CA LYS A 190 -28.35 18.25 14.53
C LYS A 190 -27.38 17.94 15.68
N ILE A 191 -27.62 16.84 16.40
CA ILE A 191 -26.70 16.37 17.44
C ILE A 191 -25.39 15.90 16.80
N ALA A 192 -25.47 15.14 15.70
CA ALA A 192 -24.31 14.64 14.96
C ALA A 192 -23.49 15.77 14.31
N SER A 193 -24.13 16.88 13.90
CA SER A 193 -23.45 18.07 13.41
C SER A 193 -22.78 18.91 14.51
N GLY A 194 -22.90 18.52 15.78
CA GLY A 194 -22.25 19.19 16.90
C GLY A 194 -22.98 20.44 17.39
N GLU A 195 -24.29 20.58 17.16
CA GLU A 195 -25.07 21.67 17.75
C GLU A 195 -25.12 21.50 19.28
N PRO A 196 -24.65 22.48 20.09
CA PRO A 196 -24.52 22.33 21.53
C PRO A 196 -25.87 22.29 22.29
N ALA A 197 -26.96 22.75 21.66
CA ALA A 197 -28.30 22.68 22.21
C ALA A 197 -29.33 22.49 21.10
N VAL A 198 -29.97 21.32 21.06
CA VAL A 198 -31.06 21.02 20.13
C VAL A 198 -32.39 21.14 20.87
N VAL A 199 -33.12 22.22 20.60
CA VAL A 199 -34.47 22.43 21.14
C VAL A 199 -35.47 21.74 20.23
N PHE A 200 -36.30 20.86 20.81
CA PHE A 200 -37.38 20.16 20.11
C PHE A 200 -38.70 20.36 20.84
N ASP A 201 -39.81 20.18 20.12
CA ASP A 201 -41.14 20.42 20.66
C ASP A 201 -41.51 19.40 21.75
N ASN A 202 -42.09 19.89 22.84
CA ASN A 202 -42.52 19.13 24.01
C ASN A 202 -43.67 18.14 23.68
N SER A 203 -44.36 18.38 22.55
CA SER A 203 -45.34 17.46 21.96
C SER A 203 -44.74 16.10 21.58
N LEU A 204 -43.43 16.02 21.34
CA LEU A 204 -42.71 14.77 21.04
C LEU A 204 -42.52 13.87 22.27
N LEU A 205 -42.72 14.40 23.48
CA LEU A 205 -42.63 13.68 24.75
C LEU A 205 -43.99 13.15 25.24
N LYS A 206 -45.09 13.53 24.58
CA LYS A 206 -46.45 13.22 25.04
C LYS A 206 -47.19 12.39 23.99
N ASN A 207 -47.69 11.22 24.39
CA ASN A 207 -48.73 10.53 23.60
C ASN A 207 -50.04 11.28 23.81
N ASP A 208 -50.74 11.63 22.72
CA ASP A 208 -52.03 12.31 22.74
C ASP A 208 -53.21 11.37 23.07
N THR A 209 -53.00 10.35 23.89
CA THR A 209 -54.11 9.50 24.36
C THR A 209 -53.80 8.95 25.74
N GLN A 210 -54.82 8.96 26.59
CA GLN A 210 -54.85 8.64 28.02
C GLN A 210 -54.42 7.22 28.41
N SER A 211 -53.19 6.85 28.11
CA SER A 211 -52.53 5.71 28.73
C SER A 211 -51.16 6.19 29.16
N LYS A 212 -51.04 6.42 30.48
CA LYS A 212 -49.75 6.37 31.14
C LYS A 212 -49.15 5.01 30.80
N ASP A 213 -47.85 5.02 30.56
CA ASP A 213 -47.01 3.88 30.25
C ASP A 213 -46.67 3.80 28.75
N GLU A 214 -45.42 4.20 28.48
CA GLU A 214 -44.64 4.11 27.25
C GLU A 214 -44.55 5.36 26.34
N PRO A 215 -43.38 6.04 26.29
CA PRO A 215 -43.14 7.15 25.37
C PRO A 215 -43.40 6.80 23.89
N PRO A 216 -43.61 7.78 22.99
CA PRO A 216 -43.80 7.54 21.55
C PRO A 216 -42.54 6.97 20.85
N TYR A 217 -41.45 6.85 21.59
CA TYR A 217 -40.21 6.19 21.20
C TYR A 217 -39.81 5.19 22.28
N ASN A 218 -39.28 4.03 21.87
CA ASN A 218 -38.66 3.09 22.81
C ASN A 218 -37.15 3.23 22.72
N PHE A 219 -36.51 3.47 23.86
CA PHE A 219 -35.06 3.35 23.99
C PHE A 219 -34.73 1.87 24.15
N LEU A 220 -34.11 1.28 23.14
CA LEU A 220 -33.38 0.04 23.34
C LEU A 220 -31.96 0.44 23.71
N GLU A 221 -31.66 0.39 25.01
CA GLU A 221 -30.28 0.46 25.48
C GLU A 221 -29.54 -0.76 24.93
N ARG A 222 -28.45 -0.53 24.19
CA ARG A 222 -27.52 -1.62 23.94
C ARG A 222 -26.86 -1.96 25.26
N SER A 223 -27.30 -3.06 25.86
CA SER A 223 -26.99 -3.46 27.23
C SER A 223 -25.49 -3.59 27.56
N ASN A 224 -24.58 -3.55 26.57
CA ASN A 224 -23.14 -3.56 26.80
C ASN A 224 -22.34 -2.72 25.79
N LEU A 225 -22.40 -1.39 25.90
CA LEU A 225 -21.52 -0.45 25.16
C LEU A 225 -20.04 -0.80 25.27
N LYS A 226 -19.57 -1.17 26.47
CA LYS A 226 -18.17 -1.50 26.73
C LYS A 226 -17.71 -2.77 26.02
N GLN A 227 -18.61 -3.75 25.80
CA GLN A 227 -18.31 -4.95 25.00
C GLN A 227 -18.37 -4.67 23.49
N SER A 228 -19.04 -3.60 23.07
CA SER A 228 -19.15 -3.19 21.66
C SER A 228 -18.03 -2.25 21.21
N TYR A 229 -17.17 -1.79 22.13
CA TYR A 229 -16.02 -0.93 21.82
C TYR A 229 -14.86 -1.78 21.29
N LEU A 230 -14.97 -2.20 20.02
CA LEU A 230 -13.97 -3.01 19.32
C LEU A 230 -12.78 -2.18 18.79
N THR A 231 -12.85 -0.85 18.94
CA THR A 231 -11.88 0.08 18.38
C THR A 231 -10.45 -0.18 18.86
N THR A 232 -10.27 -0.57 20.14
CA THR A 232 -8.93 -0.88 20.67
C THR A 232 -8.32 -2.09 19.97
N ASP A 233 -9.08 -3.17 19.81
CA ASP A 233 -8.63 -4.39 19.16
C ASP A 233 -8.36 -4.14 17.67
N GLN A 234 -9.23 -3.39 16.99
CA GLN A 234 -9.04 -3.00 15.59
C GLN A 234 -7.78 -2.13 15.38
N LEU A 235 -7.44 -1.25 16.34
CA LEU A 235 -6.19 -0.48 16.28
C LEU A 235 -4.95 -1.37 16.49
N MET A 236 -5.06 -2.41 17.31
CA MET A 236 -4.01 -3.44 17.44
C MET A 236 -3.87 -4.27 16.16
N ASP A 237 -4.99 -4.64 15.53
CA ASP A 237 -5.00 -5.34 14.23
C ASP A 237 -4.32 -4.49 13.15
N ARG A 238 -4.58 -3.17 13.14
CA ARG A 238 -3.93 -2.25 12.20
C ARG A 238 -2.42 -2.21 12.39
N SER A 239 -1.99 -2.14 13.64
CA SER A 239 -0.56 -2.15 13.98
C SER A 239 0.08 -3.48 13.58
N THR A 240 -0.63 -4.58 13.76
CA THR A 240 -0.19 -5.92 13.35
C THR A 240 -0.04 -6.00 11.83
N LEU A 241 -1.02 -5.52 11.06
CA LEU A 241 -0.94 -5.47 9.59
C LEU A 241 0.23 -4.63 9.10
N LEU A 242 0.49 -3.48 9.73
CA LEU A 242 1.66 -2.65 9.40
C LEU A 242 2.97 -3.37 9.72
N SER A 243 3.06 -4.06 10.85
CA SER A 243 4.22 -4.89 11.20
C SER A 243 4.43 -6.05 10.21
N SER A 244 3.34 -6.67 9.74
CA SER A 244 3.40 -7.71 8.70
C SER A 244 3.92 -7.15 7.37
N PHE A 245 3.43 -5.98 6.95
CA PHE A 245 3.95 -5.30 5.77
C PHE A 245 5.43 -4.96 5.91
N ASP A 246 5.82 -4.37 7.05
CA ASP A 246 7.22 -4.05 7.35
C ASP A 246 8.11 -5.28 7.26
N ALA A 247 7.66 -6.41 7.81
CA ALA A 247 8.37 -7.67 7.71
C ALA A 247 8.51 -8.14 6.24
N GLU A 248 7.47 -7.99 5.42
CA GLU A 248 7.56 -8.35 3.99
C GLU A 248 8.55 -7.50 3.20
N ILE A 249 8.66 -6.21 3.52
CA ILE A 249 9.62 -5.30 2.88
C ILE A 249 10.99 -5.27 3.57
N GLY A 250 11.22 -6.14 4.57
CA GLY A 250 12.50 -6.29 5.26
C GLY A 250 12.81 -5.24 6.33
N ILE A 251 11.82 -4.43 6.74
CA ILE A 251 11.93 -3.54 7.89
C ILE A 251 11.70 -4.35 9.17
N THR A 252 12.67 -4.36 10.07
CA THR A 252 12.55 -5.04 11.37
C THR A 252 11.59 -4.27 12.28
N SER A 253 10.34 -4.72 12.35
CA SER A 253 9.36 -4.19 13.30
C SER A 253 9.27 -5.08 14.55
N LEU A 254 9.38 -4.47 15.73
CA LEU A 254 9.08 -5.16 16.99
C LEU A 254 7.56 -5.23 17.17
N PRO A 255 6.97 -6.40 17.46
CA PRO A 255 5.53 -6.50 17.65
C PRO A 255 5.08 -5.64 18.83
N TYR A 256 3.96 -4.94 18.64
CA TYR A 256 3.37 -4.00 19.60
C TYR A 256 3.07 -4.64 20.97
N ASN A 257 2.70 -5.92 20.98
CA ASN A 257 2.46 -6.68 22.20
C ASN A 257 3.78 -7.18 22.82
N LYS A 258 4.52 -6.27 23.45
CA LYS A 258 5.59 -6.62 24.39
C LYS A 258 5.00 -7.35 25.61
N LYS A 259 4.73 -8.65 25.49
CA LYS A 259 4.94 -9.54 26.64
C LYS A 259 6.46 -9.54 26.86
N GLU A 260 6.91 -9.15 28.05
CA GLU A 260 8.32 -8.90 28.42
C GLU A 260 9.30 -10.09 28.26
N ARG A 261 8.92 -11.14 27.53
CA ARG A 261 9.75 -12.30 27.21
C ARG A 261 9.47 -12.79 25.80
N LEU A 262 9.76 -11.98 24.78
CA LEU A 262 10.06 -12.58 23.48
C LEU A 262 11.36 -13.36 23.65
N VAL A 263 11.31 -14.66 23.40
CA VAL A 263 12.50 -15.51 23.39
C VAL A 263 13.36 -15.02 22.23
N THR A 264 14.64 -14.71 22.49
CA THR A 264 15.58 -14.15 21.51
C THR A 264 15.60 -14.91 20.18
N ALA A 265 15.44 -16.24 20.24
CA ALA A 265 15.34 -17.10 19.06
C ALA A 265 14.12 -16.81 18.15
N GLU A 266 12.98 -16.41 18.70
CA GLU A 266 11.79 -16.07 17.90
C GLU A 266 11.97 -14.72 17.19
N ALA A 267 12.59 -13.75 17.86
CA ALA A 267 12.90 -12.45 17.29
C ALA A 267 13.94 -12.57 16.16
N GLU A 268 14.94 -13.43 16.32
CA GLU A 268 15.95 -13.74 15.30
C GLU A 268 15.32 -14.45 14.09
N SER A 269 14.47 -15.47 14.31
CA SER A 269 13.76 -16.17 13.21
C SER A 269 12.91 -15.21 12.38
N ARG A 270 12.18 -14.29 13.01
CA ARG A 270 11.37 -13.29 12.28
C ARG A 270 12.23 -12.30 11.49
N THR A 271 13.40 -11.96 12.00
CA THR A 271 14.37 -11.10 11.29
C THR A 271 14.96 -11.84 10.08
N GLN A 272 15.18 -13.15 10.19
CA GLN A 272 15.62 -13.97 9.05
C GLN A 272 14.52 -14.10 7.98
N ASP A 273 13.27 -14.31 8.39
CA ASP A 273 12.14 -14.37 7.45
C ASP A 273 11.92 -13.02 6.74
N SER A 274 12.05 -11.89 7.45
CA SER A 274 11.89 -10.57 6.86
C SER A 274 13.02 -10.23 5.88
N THR A 275 14.24 -10.70 6.14
CA THR A 275 15.40 -10.45 5.27
C THR A 275 15.40 -11.33 4.02
N ALA A 276 14.75 -12.49 4.02
CA ALA A 276 14.75 -13.42 2.89
C ALA A 276 14.28 -12.78 1.57
N ARG A 277 13.16 -12.04 1.59
CA ARG A 277 12.61 -11.41 0.37
C ARG A 277 13.47 -10.23 -0.09
N LEU A 278 13.95 -9.43 0.84
CA LEU A 278 14.83 -8.30 0.58
C LEU A 278 16.17 -8.75 -0.03
N MET A 279 16.71 -9.89 0.42
CA MET A 279 17.92 -10.49 -0.16
C MET A 279 17.73 -10.85 -1.63
N VAL A 280 16.58 -11.40 -2.03
CA VAL A 280 16.27 -11.69 -3.44
C VAL A 280 16.25 -10.42 -4.28
N TRP A 281 15.65 -9.34 -3.77
CA TRP A 281 15.64 -8.04 -4.45
C TRP A 281 17.05 -7.50 -4.63
N LYS A 282 17.87 -7.56 -3.58
CA LYS A 282 19.26 -7.11 -3.64
C LYS A 282 20.11 -7.93 -4.59
N GLU A 283 20.02 -9.26 -4.55
CA GLU A 283 20.78 -10.12 -5.46
C GLU A 283 20.42 -9.84 -6.92
N THR A 284 19.13 -9.63 -7.19
CA THR A 284 18.62 -9.31 -8.53
C THR A 284 19.09 -7.92 -9.00
N LEU A 285 18.99 -6.92 -8.14
CA LEU A 285 19.48 -5.56 -8.41
C LEU A 285 20.98 -5.54 -8.62
N ASP A 286 21.77 -6.16 -7.73
CA ASP A 286 23.23 -6.20 -7.81
C ASP A 286 23.70 -6.93 -9.06
N SER A 287 23.01 -8.01 -9.46
CA SER A 287 23.30 -8.71 -10.72
C SER A 287 23.02 -7.83 -11.94
N SER A 288 21.93 -7.08 -11.94
CA SER A 288 21.57 -6.17 -13.02
C SER A 288 22.50 -4.95 -13.10
N LEU A 289 22.85 -4.37 -11.94
CA LEU A 289 23.78 -3.26 -11.86
C LEU A 289 25.19 -3.63 -12.30
N LYS A 290 25.64 -4.87 -12.06
CA LYS A 290 26.93 -5.35 -12.60
C LYS A 290 26.98 -5.28 -14.13
N LEU A 291 25.88 -5.63 -14.81
CA LEU A 291 25.79 -5.55 -16.28
C LEU A 291 25.80 -4.09 -16.75
N VAL A 292 24.97 -3.24 -16.15
CA VAL A 292 24.91 -1.80 -16.45
C VAL A 292 26.26 -1.12 -16.23
N ASN A 293 26.90 -1.38 -15.08
CA ASN A 293 28.20 -0.82 -14.73
C ASN A 293 29.28 -1.27 -15.73
N LYS A 294 29.24 -2.52 -16.18
CA LYS A 294 30.16 -3.06 -17.19
C LYS A 294 29.95 -2.42 -18.56
N MET A 295 28.70 -2.20 -18.97
CA MET A 295 28.36 -1.66 -20.28
C MET A 295 28.65 -0.15 -20.38
N PHE A 296 28.23 0.62 -19.38
CA PHE A 296 28.29 2.09 -19.42
C PHE A 296 29.42 2.69 -18.57
N ASN A 297 30.34 1.85 -18.08
CA ASN A 297 31.47 2.23 -17.24
C ASN A 297 31.06 3.07 -16.01
N GLN A 298 30.01 2.63 -15.32
CA GLN A 298 29.47 3.27 -14.11
C GLN A 298 29.83 2.47 -12.85
N ASN A 299 29.57 3.04 -11.67
CA ASN A 299 29.78 2.36 -10.39
C ASN A 299 28.55 2.48 -9.47
N ILE A 300 27.36 2.24 -10.02
CA ILE A 300 26.10 2.31 -9.29
C ILE A 300 26.03 1.11 -8.33
N GLN A 301 25.63 1.36 -7.09
CA GLN A 301 25.56 0.33 -6.03
C GLN A 301 24.25 0.42 -5.25
N THR A 302 23.73 -0.71 -4.78
CA THR A 302 22.61 -0.73 -3.82
C THR A 302 23.10 -0.97 -2.40
N VAL A 303 22.56 -0.21 -1.45
CA VAL A 303 22.80 -0.35 -0.01
C VAL A 303 21.47 -0.42 0.71
N PHE A 304 21.36 -1.28 1.72
CA PHE A 304 20.18 -1.28 2.58
C PHE A 304 20.24 -0.11 3.54
N THR A 305 19.18 0.68 3.58
CA THR A 305 19.09 1.83 4.50
C THR A 305 18.93 1.36 5.94
N TYR A 306 18.20 0.27 6.14
CA TYR A 306 18.06 -0.41 7.42
C TYR A 306 18.99 -1.62 7.44
N GLU A 307 20.28 -1.38 7.68
CA GLU A 307 21.13 -2.42 8.26
C GLU A 307 20.59 -2.66 9.67
N GLY A 308 19.64 -3.60 9.78
CA GLY A 308 19.07 -4.01 11.07
C GLY A 308 20.22 -4.21 12.04
N GLY A 309 20.09 -3.67 13.26
CA GLY A 309 21.12 -3.50 14.30
C GLY A 309 21.94 -4.75 14.67
N VAL A 310 22.67 -5.26 13.70
CA VAL A 310 23.75 -6.21 13.75
C VAL A 310 24.90 -5.39 13.19
N ASN A 311 25.79 -4.98 14.08
CA ASN A 311 26.99 -4.22 13.77
C ASN A 311 27.56 -4.65 12.41
N SER A 312 27.87 -3.65 11.58
CA SER A 312 28.81 -3.72 10.48
C SER A 312 30.16 -4.27 10.98
N GLY A 313 30.20 -5.58 11.17
CA GLY A 313 31.35 -6.38 11.50
C GLY A 313 31.55 -7.30 10.31
N THR A 314 32.31 -6.80 9.34
CA THR A 314 33.16 -7.55 8.42
C THR A 314 32.90 -9.06 8.47
N ILE A 315 32.13 -9.59 7.52
CA ILE A 315 32.26 -11.00 7.15
C ILE A 315 33.67 -11.12 6.57
N LYS A 316 34.66 -11.31 7.46
CA LYS A 316 35.97 -11.79 7.07
C LYS A 316 35.76 -13.23 6.63
N ASP A 317 35.97 -13.42 5.34
CA ASP A 317 36.17 -14.70 4.69
C ASP A 317 36.98 -15.62 5.62
N ASN A 318 36.35 -16.69 6.10
CA ASN A 318 36.89 -17.57 7.14
C ASN A 318 37.70 -18.70 6.50
N THR A 319 38.56 -18.36 5.54
CA THR A 319 39.35 -19.29 4.74
C THR A 319 40.79 -19.48 5.24
N ASP A 320 41.22 -18.74 6.28
CA ASP A 320 42.61 -18.79 6.79
C ASP A 320 42.80 -19.47 8.16
N ARG A 321 41.94 -20.43 8.54
CA ARG A 321 42.10 -21.19 9.81
C ARG A 321 42.62 -22.63 9.67
N ASN A 322 43.25 -22.98 8.55
CA ASN A 322 43.86 -24.31 8.34
C ASN A 322 45.29 -24.26 7.80
N ARG A 323 46.12 -23.34 8.30
CA ARG A 323 47.57 -23.51 8.29
C ARG A 323 48.11 -23.08 9.64
N GLU A 324 49.10 -23.83 10.12
CA GLU A 324 49.77 -23.72 11.41
C GLU A 324 49.16 -24.54 12.55
N LEU A 325 49.48 -25.85 12.54
CA LEU A 325 49.97 -26.53 13.74
C LEU A 325 51.26 -27.28 13.37
N PRO A 326 52.24 -27.36 14.29
CA PRO A 326 53.64 -27.76 14.03
C PRO A 326 53.84 -29.21 13.59
#